data_AF-A0A2W0AWW5-F1
#
_entry.id   AF-A0A2W0AWW5-F1
#
_cell.length_a   1.000
_cell.length_b   1.000
_cell.length_c   1.000
_cell.angle_alpha   90.00
_cell.angle_beta   90.00
_cell.angle_gamma   90.00
#
_symmetry.space_group_name_H-M   'P 1'
#
loop_
_entity.id
_entity.type
_entity.pdbx_description
1 polymer ?
#
loop_
_entity_poly.entity_id
_entity_poly.type
_entity_poly.pdbx_seq_one_letter_code
_entity_poly.pdbx_strand_id
1 'polypeptide(L)'
;AIVRDDGCIHAVWVPSGFLKVTRQAVEKFTAAYPHLKFGPTHIDLFNHGAYKGAWWGQDAAFCRNWNDIGGEIWLLADLNITHWDGDKGYPGNFHQFLLRQPGGSEDPARHKLQETAA
;
A
#
# COMPACT_ATOMS: atom_id res chain seq x y z
N ALA A 1 8.99 8.49 -11.32
CA ALA A 1 8.58 7.36 -12.17
C ALA A 1 7.59 6.49 -11.37
N ILE A 2 6.70 5.74 -12.02
CA ILE A 2 5.74 4.85 -11.33
C ILE A 2 6.47 3.69 -10.64
N VAL A 3 7.60 3.26 -11.19
CA VAL A 3 8.45 2.21 -10.64
C VAL A 3 9.80 2.81 -10.26
N ARG A 4 10.30 2.46 -9.07
CA ARG A 4 11.65 2.81 -8.59
C ARG A 4 12.65 1.75 -9.07
N ASP A 5 13.93 2.08 -9.10
CA ASP A 5 15.00 1.20 -9.62
C ASP A 5 15.08 -0.18 -8.95
N ASP A 6 14.53 -0.32 -7.74
CA ASP A 6 14.44 -1.59 -7.00
C ASP A 6 13.15 -2.38 -7.27
N GLY A 7 12.36 -1.99 -8.28
CA GLY A 7 11.11 -2.63 -8.65
C GLY A 7 9.92 -2.27 -7.76
N CYS A 8 10.09 -1.41 -6.75
CA CYS A 8 8.95 -0.94 -5.96
C CYS A 8 8.03 -0.05 -6.81
N ILE A 9 6.71 -0.20 -6.60
CA ILE A 9 5.69 0.58 -7.29
C ILE A 9 5.30 1.76 -6.38
N HIS A 10 5.27 2.97 -6.94
CA HIS A 10 4.75 4.14 -6.25
C HIS A 10 3.25 3.97 -6.00
N ALA A 11 2.83 4.12 -4.76
CA ALA A 11 1.44 3.99 -4.35
C ALA A 11 0.92 5.31 -3.75
N VAL A 12 -0.37 5.57 -3.95
CA VAL A 12 -1.06 6.67 -3.24
C VAL A 12 -1.78 6.13 -2.01
N TRP A 13 -2.29 4.90 -2.09
CA TRP A 13 -3.04 4.22 -1.03
C TRP A 13 -2.52 2.79 -0.89
N VAL A 14 -2.33 2.36 0.35
CA VAL A 14 -2.01 0.95 0.69
C VAL A 14 -2.75 0.55 1.97
N PRO A 15 -3.17 -0.71 2.09
CA PRO A 15 -3.54 -1.25 3.39
C PRO A 15 -2.30 -1.38 4.28
N SER A 16 -2.44 -1.16 5.58
CA SER A 16 -1.31 -1.15 6.53
C SER A 16 -1.08 -2.47 7.28
N GLY A 17 -1.70 -3.57 6.83
CA GLY A 17 -1.54 -4.89 7.45
C GLY A 17 -0.09 -5.42 7.46
N PHE A 18 0.73 -5.02 6.49
CA PHE A 18 2.18 -5.27 6.48
C PHE A 18 2.92 -4.03 5.96
N LEU A 19 3.21 -3.11 6.86
CA LEU A 19 3.78 -1.79 6.55
C LEU A 19 5.03 -1.52 7.38
N LYS A 20 6.07 -0.98 6.74
CA LYS A 20 7.25 -0.44 7.42
C LYS A 20 7.20 1.09 7.39
N VAL A 21 7.19 1.71 8.57
CA VAL A 21 7.34 3.15 8.74
C VAL A 21 8.68 3.43 9.40
N THR A 22 9.51 4.29 8.79
CA THR A 22 10.82 4.63 9.36
C THR A 22 10.67 5.62 10.51
N ARG A 23 11.65 5.67 11.41
CA ARG A 23 11.71 6.68 12.47
C ARG A 23 11.59 8.10 11.90
N GLN A 24 12.33 8.39 10.82
CA GLN A 24 12.31 9.69 10.16
C GLN A 24 10.93 10.04 9.60
N ALA A 25 10.19 9.06 9.08
CA ALA A 25 8.82 9.28 8.63
C ALA A 25 7.89 9.63 9.79
N VAL A 26 8.00 8.94 10.93
CA VAL A 26 7.24 9.26 12.15
C VAL A 26 7.57 10.66 12.67
N GLU A 27 8.85 11.04 12.68
CA GLU A 27 9.30 12.38 13.11
C GLU A 27 8.73 13.47 12.20
N LYS A 28 8.81 13.28 10.88
CA LYS A 28 8.24 14.21 9.89
C LYS A 28 6.72 14.35 10.06
N PHE A 29 6.02 13.23 10.23
CA PHE A 29 4.57 13.21 10.46
C PHE A 29 4.20 13.94 11.76
N THR A 30 4.93 13.66 12.83
CA THR A 30 4.72 14.26 14.16
C THR A 30 4.94 15.77 14.16
N ALA A 31 5.90 16.26 13.36
CA ALA A 31 6.15 17.69 13.19
C ALA A 31 5.02 18.38 12.39
N ALA A 32 4.49 17.71 11.36
CA ALA A 32 3.44 18.27 10.51
C ALA A 32 2.04 18.22 11.15
N TYR A 33 1.77 17.22 12.00
CA TYR A 33 0.46 16.98 12.62
C TYR A 33 0.53 17.01 14.16
N PRO A 34 0.94 18.12 14.79
CA PRO A 34 1.11 18.18 16.25
C PRO A 34 -0.21 17.98 17.02
N HIS A 35 -1.36 18.25 16.40
CA HIS A 35 -2.68 18.05 17.00
C HIS A 35 -3.09 16.58 17.15
N LEU A 36 -2.35 15.65 16.52
CA LEU A 36 -2.57 14.21 16.66
C LEU A 36 -1.73 13.60 17.80
N LYS A 37 -0.94 14.41 18.50
CA LYS A 37 -0.18 13.96 19.66
C LYS A 37 -1.12 13.71 20.82
N PHE A 38 -0.86 12.65 21.57
CA PHE A 38 -1.56 12.35 22.81
C PHE A 38 -0.58 11.88 23.89
N GLY A 39 -0.79 12.35 25.11
CA GLY A 39 0.20 12.19 26.18
C GLY A 39 1.55 12.86 25.84
N PRO A 40 2.60 12.55 26.59
CA PRO A 40 3.89 13.24 26.47
C PRO A 40 4.71 12.81 25.24
N THR A 41 4.47 11.60 24.70
CA THR A 41 5.37 10.96 23.73
C THR A 41 4.68 10.24 22.57
N HIS A 42 3.34 10.20 22.51
CA HIS A 42 2.64 9.40 21.50
C HIS A 42 2.03 10.28 20.40
N ILE A 43 1.86 9.67 19.23
CA ILE A 43 1.29 10.27 18.02
C ILE A 43 0.30 9.27 17.43
N ASP A 44 -0.90 9.73 17.07
CA ASP A 44 -1.88 8.91 16.37
C ASP A 44 -1.60 8.95 14.85
N LEU A 45 -0.77 8.02 14.38
CA LEU A 45 -0.42 7.92 12.95
C LEU A 45 -1.63 7.51 12.09
N PHE A 46 -2.57 6.75 12.65
CA PHE A 46 -3.68 6.13 11.94
C PHE A 46 -5.03 6.75 12.37
N ASN A 47 -5.03 8.07 12.54
CA ASN A 47 -6.18 8.81 13.04
C ASN A 47 -7.34 8.77 12.02
N HIS A 48 -8.32 7.91 12.25
CA HIS A 48 -9.49 7.74 11.39
C HIS A 48 -10.63 8.69 11.76
N GLY A 49 -11.59 8.88 10.87
CA GLY A 49 -12.79 9.68 11.15
C GLY A 49 -13.27 10.53 9.98
N ALA A 50 -14.18 11.46 10.28
CA ALA A 50 -14.74 12.37 9.29
C ALA A 50 -13.72 13.44 8.87
N TYR A 51 -13.49 13.57 7.56
CA TYR A 51 -12.65 14.61 6.96
C TYR A 51 -13.26 15.06 5.64
N LYS A 52 -13.49 16.38 5.51
CA LYS A 52 -14.13 17.02 4.34
C LYS A 52 -15.43 16.35 3.87
N GLY A 53 -16.29 15.97 4.82
CA GLY A 53 -17.60 15.37 4.53
C GLY A 53 -17.59 13.89 4.18
N ALA A 54 -16.43 13.22 4.24
CA ALA A 54 -16.31 11.77 4.04
C ALA A 54 -15.70 11.09 5.27
N TRP A 55 -16.08 9.84 5.53
CA TRP A 55 -15.45 9.01 6.56
C TRP A 55 -14.19 8.34 5.99
N TRP A 56 -13.09 8.44 6.72
CA TRP A 56 -11.81 7.85 6.35
C TRP A 56 -11.41 6.80 7.38
N GLY A 57 -11.16 5.57 6.91
CA GLY A 57 -10.56 4.52 7.73
C GLY A 57 -9.10 4.82 8.10
N GLN A 58 -8.53 3.99 8.97
CA GLN A 58 -7.19 4.17 9.56
C GLN A 58 -6.08 4.26 8.50
N ASP A 59 -5.95 3.21 7.69
CA ASP A 59 -4.95 3.09 6.62
C ASP A 59 -5.07 4.25 5.63
N ALA A 60 -6.32 4.59 5.31
CA ALA A 60 -6.65 5.65 4.40
C ALA A 60 -6.22 7.01 4.99
N ALA A 61 -6.62 7.31 6.22
CA ALA A 61 -6.26 8.58 6.85
C ALA A 61 -4.74 8.75 6.98
N PHE A 62 -4.01 7.69 7.31
CA PHE A 62 -2.54 7.69 7.30
C PHE A 62 -1.99 8.02 5.90
N CYS A 63 -2.41 7.29 4.87
CA CYS A 63 -1.96 7.52 3.49
C CYS A 63 -2.24 8.96 3.05
N ARG A 64 -3.45 9.48 3.31
CA ARG A 64 -3.82 10.88 3.01
C ARG A 64 -2.84 11.86 3.64
N ASN A 65 -2.69 11.77 4.96
CA ASN A 65 -1.87 12.72 5.72
C ASN A 65 -0.39 12.61 5.31
N TRP A 66 0.10 11.40 5.03
CA TRP A 66 1.46 11.21 4.56
C TRP A 66 1.69 11.85 3.17
N ASN A 67 0.78 11.64 2.22
CA ASN A 67 0.85 12.27 0.90
C ASN A 67 0.73 13.81 0.99
N ASP A 68 -0.16 14.33 1.85
CA ASP A 68 -0.38 15.78 2.04
C ASP A 68 0.90 16.52 2.45
N ILE A 69 1.84 15.85 3.12
CA ILE A 69 3.14 16.42 3.54
C ILE A 69 4.29 16.04 2.60
N GLY A 70 3.97 15.59 1.38
CA GLY A 70 4.94 15.17 0.37
C GLY A 70 5.70 13.91 0.76
N GLY A 71 5.05 13.00 1.50
CA GLY A 71 5.56 11.67 1.77
C GLY A 71 5.28 10.73 0.60
N GLU A 72 6.22 9.84 0.29
CA GLU A 72 6.06 8.82 -0.74
C GLU A 72 5.75 7.47 -0.12
N ILE A 73 4.92 6.66 -0.79
CA ILE A 73 4.61 5.28 -0.39
C ILE A 73 5.13 4.36 -1.50
N TRP A 74 5.94 3.37 -1.10
CA TRP A 74 6.57 2.42 -2.01
C TRP A 74 6.08 1.01 -1.69
N LEU A 75 5.42 0.38 -2.66
CA LEU A 75 4.90 -0.97 -2.57
C LEU A 75 5.90 -1.98 -3.14
N LEU A 76 6.35 -2.90 -2.28
CA LEU A 76 7.07 -4.10 -2.72
C LEU A 76 6.05 -5.10 -3.27
N ALA A 77 5.84 -5.08 -4.60
CA ALA A 77 4.78 -5.86 -5.24
C ALA A 77 5.10 -7.36 -5.35
N ASP A 78 6.38 -7.71 -5.54
CA ASP A 78 6.82 -9.10 -5.65
C ASP A 78 7.21 -9.66 -4.28
N LEU A 79 6.19 -9.98 -3.50
CA LEU A 79 6.33 -10.58 -2.18
C LEU A 79 5.23 -11.62 -1.97
N ASN A 80 5.62 -12.81 -1.54
CA ASN A 80 4.68 -13.86 -1.15
C ASN A 80 4.22 -13.59 0.30
N ILE A 81 2.95 -13.25 0.47
CA ILE A 81 2.33 -13.02 1.79
C ILE A 81 1.10 -13.91 1.90
N THR A 82 0.90 -14.51 3.08
CA THR A 82 -0.34 -15.22 3.41
C THR A 82 -1.10 -14.43 4.46
N HIS A 83 -2.33 -14.03 4.14
CA HIS A 83 -3.26 -13.50 5.12
C HIS A 83 -3.99 -14.67 5.81
N TRP A 84 -4.05 -14.69 7.14
CA TRP A 84 -4.64 -15.79 7.90
C TRP A 84 -5.94 -15.35 8.59
N ASP A 85 -6.97 -16.17 8.45
CA ASP A 85 -8.25 -16.07 9.16
C ASP A 85 -8.48 -17.38 9.92
N GLY A 86 -8.07 -17.40 11.19
CA GLY A 86 -7.92 -18.65 11.96
C GLY A 86 -6.98 -19.62 11.24
N ASP A 87 -7.47 -20.82 10.96
CA ASP A 87 -6.71 -21.87 10.28
C ASP A 87 -6.76 -21.76 8.73
N LYS A 88 -7.47 -20.76 8.19
CA LYS A 88 -7.59 -20.57 6.75
C LYS A 88 -6.58 -19.53 6.26
N GLY A 89 -5.63 -19.98 5.43
CA GLY A 89 -4.67 -19.12 4.76
C GLY A 89 -5.15 -18.65 3.39
N TYR A 90 -4.88 -17.39 3.07
CA TYR A 90 -5.06 -16.77 1.76
C TYR A 90 -3.68 -16.34 1.24
N PRO A 91 -2.90 -17.26 0.64
CA PRO A 91 -1.59 -16.93 0.06
C PRO A 91 -1.75 -16.09 -1.21
N GLY A 92 -0.87 -15.12 -1.40
CA GLY A 92 -0.88 -14.27 -2.58
C GLY A 92 0.45 -13.60 -2.86
N ASN A 93 0.60 -13.16 -4.10
CA ASN A 93 1.69 -12.32 -4.57
C ASN A 93 1.10 -11.30 -5.54
N PHE A 94 1.26 -10.01 -5.23
CA PHE A 94 0.59 -8.96 -5.99
C PHE A 94 1.19 -8.78 -7.39
N HIS A 95 2.51 -8.89 -7.53
CA HIS A 95 3.17 -8.87 -8.83
C HIS A 95 2.63 -9.98 -9.74
N GLN A 96 2.58 -11.22 -9.26
CA GLN A 96 2.04 -12.36 -10.01
C GLN A 96 0.57 -12.19 -10.38
N PHE A 97 -0.23 -11.58 -9.49
CA PHE A 97 -1.60 -11.23 -9.80
C PHE A 97 -1.69 -10.23 -10.95
N LEU A 98 -0.88 -9.17 -10.93
CA LEU A 98 -0.85 -8.13 -11.98
C LEU A 98 -0.42 -8.69 -13.34
N LEU A 99 0.57 -9.59 -13.37
CA LEU A 99 1.04 -10.21 -14.63
C LEU A 99 -0.06 -11.01 -15.34
N ARG A 100 -1.04 -11.55 -14.60
CA ARG A 100 -2.15 -12.36 -15.13
C ARG A 100 -3.39 -11.56 -15.49
N GLN A 101 -3.43 -10.27 -15.19
CA GLN A 101 -4.55 -9.41 -15.58
C GLN A 101 -4.58 -9.22 -17.10
N PRO A 102 -5.75 -8.87 -17.68
CA PRO A 102 -5.85 -8.60 -19.12
C PRO A 102 -4.76 -7.63 -19.61
N GLY A 103 -4.02 -8.03 -20.65
CA GLY A 103 -2.89 -7.27 -21.20
C GLY A 103 -1.55 -7.46 -20.48
N GLY A 104 -1.51 -8.22 -19.39
CA GLY A 104 -0.29 -8.62 -18.71
C GLY A 104 0.56 -9.61 -19.51
N SER A 105 1.80 -9.85 -19.06
CA SER A 105 2.70 -10.80 -19.75
C SER A 105 2.24 -12.24 -19.63
N GLU A 106 1.54 -12.58 -18.54
CA GLU A 106 1.00 -13.89 -18.22
C GLU A 106 -0.53 -13.92 -18.36
N ASP A 107 -1.10 -13.02 -19.16
CA ASP A 107 -2.54 -12.99 -19.46
C ASP A 107 -2.94 -14.31 -20.16
N PRO A 108 -3.85 -15.11 -19.56
CA PRO A 108 -4.30 -16.37 -20.17
C PRO A 108 -4.88 -16.22 -21.58
N ALA A 109 -5.46 -15.07 -21.92
CA ALA A 109 -5.99 -14.81 -23.26
C ALA A 109 -4.86 -14.64 -24.30
N ARG A 110 -3.70 -14.11 -23.88
CA ARG A 110 -2.53 -13.93 -24.73
C ARG A 110 -1.87 -15.26 -25.10
N HIS A 111 -1.79 -16.19 -24.15
CA HIS A 111 -1.24 -17.52 -24.40
C HIS A 111 -2.08 -18.34 -25.39
N LYS A 112 -3.42 -18.28 -25.28
CA LYS A 112 -4.33 -18.97 -26.21
C LYS A 112 -4.17 -18.50 -27.66
N LEU A 113 -3.95 -17.21 -27.88
CA LEU A 113 -3.72 -16.67 -29.23
C LEU A 113 -2.40 -17.15 -29.84
N GLN A 114 -1.37 -17.34 -29.01
CA GLN A 114 -0.07 -17.84 -29.46
C GLN A 114 -0.13 -19.34 -29.83
N GLU A 115 -0.89 -20.13 -29.07
CA GLU A 115 -1.09 -21.56 -29.36
C GLU A 115 -1.90 -21.81 -30.64
N THR A 116 -2.87 -20.96 -30.96
CA THR A 116 -3.67 -21.06 -32.19
C THR A 116 -2.95 -20.55 -33.44
N ALA A 117 -1.83 -19.84 -33.28
CA ALA A 117 -1.03 -19.28 -34.36
C ALA A 117 0.19 -20.14 -34.72
N ALA A 118 0.40 -21.26 -34.01
CA ALA A 118 1.41 -22.29 -34.26
C ALA A 118 0.78 -23.54 -34.87
#